data_AF-A0A128ELU4-F1
#
_entry.id   AF-A0A128ELU4-F1
#
_cell.length_a   1.000
_cell.length_b   1.000
_cell.length_c   1.000
_cell.angle_alpha   90.00
_cell.angle_beta   90.00
_cell.angle_gamma   90.00
#
_symmetry.space_group_name_H-M   'P 1'
#
loop_
_entity.id
_entity.type
_entity.pdbx_description
1 polymer ?
#
loop_
_entity_poly.entity_id
_entity_poly.type
_entity_poly.pdbx_seq_one_letter_code
_entity_poly.pdbx_strand_id
1 'polypeptide(L)'
;MLKNHTPKRMCVVCKARFTQNSLFRLRIKNFDISTDCDSGRSFYICQKCIKTDEKILKKIMSKFVKTSNLNLEKLKERLLYGGCSHTRNSN
;
A
#
# COMPACT_ATOMS: atom_id res chain seq x y z
N MET A 1 1.84 -5.82 -30.60
CA MET A 1 1.67 -6.45 -29.28
C MET A 1 2.18 -5.51 -28.19
N LEU A 2 1.30 -4.81 -27.47
CA LEU A 2 1.69 -3.98 -26.34
C LEU A 2 2.13 -4.92 -25.21
N LYS A 3 3.44 -4.98 -24.92
CA LYS A 3 3.92 -5.63 -23.70
C LYS A 3 3.32 -4.86 -22.53
N ASN A 4 2.37 -5.43 -21.80
CA ASN A 4 1.84 -4.87 -20.56
C ASN A 4 2.99 -4.78 -19.55
N HIS A 5 3.77 -3.69 -19.61
CA HIS A 5 4.84 -3.44 -18.66
C HIS A 5 4.21 -3.31 -17.28
N THR A 6 4.33 -4.37 -16.48
CA THR A 6 3.88 -4.35 -15.10
C THR A 6 5.02 -3.75 -14.29
N PRO A 7 4.89 -2.52 -13.80
CA PRO A 7 5.97 -1.87 -13.08
C PRO A 7 6.34 -2.68 -11.85
N LYS A 8 7.63 -2.88 -11.63
CA LYS A 8 8.15 -3.43 -10.37
C LYS A 8 8.22 -2.30 -9.34
N ARG A 9 7.64 -2.52 -8.16
CA ARG A 9 7.67 -1.59 -7.03
C ARG A 9 8.39 -2.22 -5.85
N MET A 10 8.91 -1.38 -4.96
CA MET A 10 9.65 -1.82 -3.79
C MET A 10 8.71 -1.89 -2.59
N CYS A 11 8.77 -2.99 -1.84
CA CYS A 11 8.14 -3.07 -0.54
C CYS A 11 8.85 -2.11 0.41
N VAL A 12 8.11 -1.19 1.03
CA VAL A 12 8.70 -0.18 1.92
C VAL A 12 9.29 -0.78 3.20
N VAL A 13 8.78 -1.96 3.60
CA VAL A 13 9.19 -2.70 4.79
C VAL A 13 10.47 -3.51 4.53
N CYS A 14 10.42 -4.49 3.63
CA CYS A 14 11.56 -5.40 3.39
C CYS A 14 12.51 -4.98 2.26
N LYS A 15 12.23 -3.86 1.57
CA LYS A 15 13.01 -3.34 0.42
C LYS A 15 13.13 -4.27 -0.79
N ALA A 16 12.50 -5.46 -0.77
CA ALA A 16 12.42 -6.33 -1.92
C ALA A 16 11.52 -5.75 -3.03
N ARG A 17 11.84 -6.04 -4.29
CA ARG A 17 11.09 -5.59 -5.47
C ARG A 17 10.09 -6.66 -5.90
N PHE A 18 8.84 -6.25 -6.13
CA PHE A 18 7.77 -7.13 -6.58
C PHE A 18 6.98 -6.47 -7.72
N THR A 19 6.21 -7.23 -8.47
CA THR A 19 5.25 -6.67 -9.43
C THR A 19 4.22 -5.80 -8.70
N GLN A 20 3.82 -4.66 -9.27
CA GLN A 20 2.86 -3.77 -8.63
C GLN A 20 1.55 -4.49 -8.23
N ASN A 21 1.09 -5.43 -9.06
CA ASN A 21 -0.13 -6.20 -8.82
C ASN A 21 -0.04 -7.18 -7.63
N SER A 22 1.18 -7.52 -7.20
CA SER A 22 1.41 -8.39 -6.04
C SER A 22 1.71 -7.62 -4.74
N LEU A 23 1.50 -6.30 -4.76
CA LEU A 23 1.77 -5.41 -3.64
C LEU A 23 0.50 -4.67 -3.23
N PHE A 24 0.30 -4.54 -1.93
CA PHE A 24 -0.71 -3.67 -1.36
C PHE A 24 -0.27 -2.23 -1.54
N ARG A 25 -1.04 -1.45 -2.32
CA ARG A 25 -0.83 -0.02 -2.49
C ARG A 25 -1.50 0.73 -1.35
N LEU A 26 -0.73 1.57 -0.68
CA LEU A 26 -1.14 2.38 0.44
C LEU A 26 -0.92 3.85 0.11
N ARG A 27 -1.87 4.70 0.46
CA ARG A 27 -1.76 6.15 0.31
C ARG A 27 -2.07 6.84 1.63
N ILE A 28 -1.31 7.88 1.95
CA ILE A 28 -1.62 8.77 3.07
C ILE A 28 -2.36 9.97 2.50
N LYS A 29 -3.57 10.22 3.00
CA LYS A 29 -4.40 11.37 2.66
C LYS A 29 -4.87 11.98 3.98
N ASN A 30 -4.59 13.27 4.18
CA ASN A 30 -4.95 14.00 5.40
C ASN A 30 -4.50 13.29 6.69
N PHE A 31 -3.27 12.77 6.70
CA PHE A 31 -2.70 12.00 7.81
C PHE A 31 -3.39 10.68 8.17
N ASP A 32 -4.38 10.26 7.37
CA ASP A 32 -5.03 8.97 7.44
C ASP A 32 -4.62 8.11 6.23
N ILE A 33 -4.81 6.80 6.30
CA ILE A 33 -4.46 5.90 5.20
C ILE A 33 -5.72 5.65 4.37
N SER A 34 -5.72 6.18 3.14
CA SER A 34 -6.75 5.98 2.13
C SER A 34 -6.34 4.87 1.16
N THR A 35 -7.29 4.04 0.76
CA THR A 35 -7.14 3.10 -0.36
C THR A 35 -7.54 3.71 -1.70
N ASP A 36 -7.90 4.99 -1.74
CA ASP A 36 -8.37 5.72 -2.92
C ASP A 36 -7.41 5.61 -4.13
N CYS A 37 -8.02 5.43 -5.31
CA CYS A 37 -7.36 5.31 -6.63
C CYS A 37 -6.72 6.60 -7.15
N ASP A 38 -6.84 7.70 -6.43
CA ASP A 38 -6.42 9.00 -6.91
C ASP A 38 -4.88 9.07 -7.08
N SER A 39 -4.42 10.08 -7.82
CA SER A 39 -3.01 10.36 -8.13
C SER A 39 -2.28 10.99 -6.93
N GLY A 40 -1.11 10.47 -6.54
CA GLY A 40 -0.36 10.96 -5.37
C GLY A 40 0.73 10.01 -4.85
N ARG A 41 1.39 10.39 -3.73
CA ARG A 41 2.44 9.58 -3.10
C ARG A 41 1.84 8.31 -2.49
N SER A 42 2.22 7.18 -3.06
CA SER A 42 1.85 5.86 -2.55
C SER A 42 3.08 5.07 -2.18
N PHE A 43 2.96 4.24 -1.15
CA PHE A 43 3.95 3.23 -0.80
C PHE A 43 3.32 1.85 -0.96
N TYR A 44 4.20 0.86 -1.07
CA TYR A 44 3.80 -0.50 -1.38
C TYR A 44 4.29 -1.42 -0.27
N ILE A 45 3.44 -2.36 0.14
CA ILE A 45 3.78 -3.40 1.13
C ILE A 45 3.46 -4.77 0.52
N CYS A 46 4.35 -5.74 0.68
CA CYS A 46 4.10 -7.11 0.22
C CYS A 46 3.25 -7.89 1.22
N GLN A 47 2.62 -8.96 0.73
CA GLN A 47 1.74 -9.81 1.54
C GLN A 47 2.41 -10.39 2.79
N LYS A 48 3.71 -10.69 2.72
CA LYS A 48 4.48 -11.15 3.88
C LYS A 48 4.58 -10.05 4.95
N CYS A 49 4.93 -8.84 4.53
CA CYS A 49 5.14 -7.72 5.44
C CYS A 49 3.85 -7.17 6.03
N ILE A 50 2.71 -7.21 5.34
CA ILE A 50 1.42 -6.77 5.90
C ILE A 50 0.89 -7.72 6.99
N LYS A 51 1.25 -9.01 6.90
CA LYS A 51 0.91 -10.05 7.89
C LYS A 51 1.92 -10.17 9.03
N THR A 52 2.98 -9.36 9.02
CA THR A 52 4.00 -9.32 10.08
C THR A 52 3.47 -8.59 11.32
N ASP A 53 4.20 -8.66 12.42
CA ASP A 53 3.92 -7.95 13.68
C ASP A 53 3.56 -6.47 13.46
N GLU A 54 2.45 -6.07 14.07
CA GLU A 54 1.91 -4.71 13.99
C GLU A 54 2.87 -3.64 14.51
N LYS A 55 3.70 -3.97 15.50
CA LYS A 55 4.70 -3.05 16.06
C LYS A 55 5.73 -2.66 15.00
N ILE A 56 6.15 -3.63 14.18
CA ILE A 56 7.10 -3.39 13.09
C ILE A 56 6.45 -2.52 12.02
N LEU A 57 5.22 -2.83 11.63
CA LEU A 57 4.45 -2.03 10.69
C LEU A 57 4.26 -0.60 11.20
N LYS A 58 3.79 -0.41 12.44
CA LYS A 58 3.60 0.92 13.05
C LYS A 58 4.90 1.73 13.09
N LYS A 59 6.03 1.11 13.46
CA LYS A 59 7.36 1.76 13.47
C LYS A 59 7.82 2.22 12.08
N ILE A 60 7.44 1.49 11.03
CA ILE A 60 7.78 1.88 9.66
C ILE A 60 6.80 2.94 9.18
N MET A 61 5.50 2.75 9.40
CA MET A 61 4.45 3.69 9.02
C MET A 61 4.63 5.05 9.71
N SER A 62 5.11 5.11 10.95
CA SER A 62 5.38 6.36 11.65
C SER A 62 6.46 7.23 10.98
N LYS A 63 7.32 6.63 10.13
CA LYS A 63 8.25 7.39 9.28
C LYS A 63 7.56 8.08 8.11
N PHE A 64 6.40 7.59 7.70
CA PHE A 64 5.62 8.11 6.58
C PHE A 64 4.45 8.97 7.05
N VAL A 65 3.91 8.69 8.24
CA VAL A 65 2.76 9.36 8.84
C VAL A 65 3.18 9.89 10.21
N LYS A 66 3.04 11.20 10.44
CA LYS A 66 3.33 11.82 11.75
C LYS A 66 2.24 11.57 12.81
N THR A 67 1.20 10.81 12.48
CA THR A 67 0.03 10.60 13.34
C THR A 67 0.20 9.36 14.20
N SER A 68 0.07 9.56 15.52
CA SER A 68 0.04 8.53 16.56
C SER A 68 -1.22 7.65 16.53
N ASN A 69 -2.29 8.10 15.86
CA ASN A 69 -3.60 7.42 15.75
C ASN A 69 -3.74 6.46 14.56
N LEU A 70 -2.64 5.92 14.04
CA LEU A 70 -2.71 4.91 12.98
C LEU A 70 -3.31 3.59 13.50
N ASN A 71 -4.58 3.34 13.17
CA ASN A 71 -5.25 2.06 13.43
C ASN A 71 -4.92 1.05 12.33
N LEU A 72 -3.96 0.17 12.61
CA LEU A 72 -3.42 -0.80 11.66
C LEU A 72 -4.39 -1.96 11.37
N GLU A 73 -5.22 -2.35 12.34
CA GLU A 73 -6.25 -3.39 12.19
C GLU A 73 -7.26 -2.96 11.13
N LYS A 74 -7.84 -1.76 11.30
CA LYS A 74 -8.78 -1.15 10.35
C LYS A 74 -8.16 -0.98 8.96
N LEU A 75 -6.85 -0.77 8.90
CA LEU A 75 -6.12 -0.69 7.64
C LEU A 75 -6.01 -2.05 6.96
N LYS A 76 -5.62 -3.11 7.68
CA LYS A 76 -5.52 -4.47 7.13
C LYS A 76 -6.86 -4.90 6.56
N GLU A 77 -7.95 -4.64 7.27
CA GLU A 77 -9.30 -4.91 6.78
C GLU A 77 -9.59 -4.18 5.46
N ARG A 78 -9.30 -2.87 5.39
CA ARG A 78 -9.46 -2.09 4.15
C ARG A 78 -8.58 -2.60 2.99
N LEU A 79 -7.40 -3.14 3.26
CA LEU A 79 -6.52 -3.68 2.22
C LEU A 79 -6.95 -5.06 1.73
N LEU A 80 -7.47 -5.90 2.64
CA LEU A 80 -7.88 -7.27 2.35
C LEU A 80 -9.28 -7.32 1.72
N TYR A 81 -10.17 -6.43 2.14
CA TYR A 81 -11.59 -6.42 1.72
C TYR A 81 -11.98 -5.19 0.89
N GLY A 82 -11.24 -4.08 0.98
CA GLY A 82 -11.53 -2.81 0.30
C GLY A 82 -10.62 -2.52 -0.88
N GLY A 83 -10.03 -3.56 -1.49
CA GLY A 83 -9.14 -3.42 -2.64
C GLY A 83 -9.84 -2.72 -3.81
N CYS A 84 -9.33 -1.54 -4.18
CA CYS A 84 -9.73 -0.88 -5.42
C CYS A 84 -9.18 -1.68 -6.61
N SER A 85 -10.07 -2.36 -7.34
CA SER A 85 -9.80 -2.92 -8.65
C SER A 85 -9.43 -1.79 -9.60
N HIS A 86 -8.16 -1.79 -10.03
CA HIS A 86 -7.64 -0.86 -11.02
C HIS A 86 -8.23 -1.22 -12.39
N THR A 87 -9.50 -0.89 -12.64
CA THR A 87 -9.96 -0.72 -14.01
C THR A 87 -9.36 0.60 -14.47
N ARG A 88 -8.26 0.51 -15.23
CA ARG A 88 -7.83 1.63 -16.07
C ARG A 88 -8.98 1.84 -17.05
N ASN A 89 -9.88 2.76 -16.75
CA ASN A 89 -10.82 3.23 -17.75
C ASN A 89 -9.97 3.98 -18.77
N SER A 90 -9.67 3.30 -19.87
CA SER A 90 -9.25 3.98 -21.10
C SER A 90 -10.54 4.48 -21.73
N ASN A 91 -10.73 5.78 -21.75
CA ASN A 91 -11.54 6.44 -22.77
C ASN A 91 -10.93 7.81 -23.04
#